data_AF-A0A7X8P8F1-F1
#
_entry.id   AF-A0A7X8P8F1-F1
#
_cell.length_a   1.000
_cell.length_b   1.000
_cell.length_c   1.000
_cell.angle_alpha   90.00
_cell.angle_beta   90.00
_cell.angle_gamma   90.00
#
_symmetry.space_group_name_H-M   'P 1'
#
loop_
_entity.id
_entity.type
_entity.pdbx_description
1 polymer ?
#
loop_
_entity_poly.entity_id
_entity_poly.type
_entity_poly.pdbx_seq_one_letter_code
_entity_poly.pdbx_strand_id
1 'polypeptide(L)'
;MIAIRTAALALLCQFTTPAYAQSAPECPPSPSDALWPQGAPRAADGTLTLGTPAQIGLTPDGKGKHKGGGSITVTAPGTYEFALGSAAWIDVAKDGVVLTSTSHGHGPACAGIRKIVGFALQPGTYDVRLSRSDSDTVQVMASLSR
;
A
#
# COMPACT_ATOMS: atom_id res chain seq x y z
N MET A 1 47.66 65.67 -6.41
CA MET A 1 47.45 64.59 -7.39
C MET A 1 47.74 63.26 -6.72
N ILE A 2 46.79 62.32 -6.85
CA ILE A 2 46.88 60.85 -6.76
C ILE A 2 47.06 60.24 -5.35
N ALA A 3 45.92 59.74 -4.85
CA ALA A 3 45.78 58.76 -3.78
C ALA A 3 45.96 57.34 -4.35
N ILE A 4 46.57 56.43 -3.59
CA ILE A 4 46.53 54.98 -3.88
C ILE A 4 46.13 54.25 -2.59
N ARG A 5 44.97 53.59 -2.70
CA ARG A 5 44.31 52.79 -1.67
C ARG A 5 44.91 51.39 -1.67
N THR A 6 45.35 50.91 -0.51
CA THR A 6 45.81 49.52 -0.34
C THR A 6 44.57 48.63 -0.13
N ALA A 7 44.30 47.75 -1.09
CA ALA A 7 43.22 46.77 -1.01
C ALA A 7 43.67 45.55 -0.19
N ALA A 8 42.97 45.23 0.89
CA ALA A 8 43.13 44.00 1.64
C ALA A 8 42.40 42.86 0.90
N LEU A 9 43.15 41.88 0.39
CA LEU A 9 42.61 40.70 -0.28
C LEU A 9 42.30 39.64 0.78
N ALA A 10 41.05 39.54 1.21
CA ALA A 10 40.56 38.48 2.08
C ALA A 10 40.34 37.20 1.24
N LEU A 11 41.25 36.23 1.38
CA LEU A 11 41.12 34.91 0.75
C LEU A 11 40.14 34.06 1.58
N LEU A 12 38.87 34.02 1.15
CA LEU A 12 37.84 33.15 1.72
C LEU A 12 38.06 31.70 1.25
N CYS A 13 38.55 30.84 2.14
CA CYS A 13 38.55 29.39 1.94
C CYS A 13 37.10 28.89 1.81
N GLN A 14 36.74 28.42 0.61
CA GLN A 14 35.48 27.74 0.37
C GLN A 14 35.59 26.29 0.87
N PHE A 15 34.98 26.00 2.01
CA PHE A 15 34.76 24.61 2.45
C PHE A 15 33.53 24.08 1.71
N THR A 16 33.75 23.21 0.73
CA THR A 16 32.68 22.39 0.14
C THR A 16 32.39 21.23 1.07
N THR A 17 31.34 21.35 1.90
CA THR A 17 30.85 20.21 2.68
C THR A 17 30.16 19.22 1.75
N PRO A 18 30.63 17.96 1.64
CA PRO A 18 29.89 16.94 0.90
C PRO A 18 28.57 16.67 1.64
N ALA A 19 27.45 16.76 0.91
CA ALA A 19 26.17 16.32 1.42
C ALA A 19 26.19 14.79 1.50
N TYR A 20 26.40 14.24 2.70
CA TYR A 20 26.21 12.82 2.94
C TYR A 20 24.72 12.50 2.81
N ALA A 21 24.37 11.68 1.82
CA ALA A 21 23.06 11.05 1.75
C ALA A 21 22.95 10.10 2.95
N GLN A 22 22.15 10.46 3.93
CA GLN A 22 21.88 9.61 5.09
C GLN A 22 21.11 8.38 4.58
N SER A 23 21.60 7.18 4.88
CA SER A 23 20.86 5.94 4.59
C SER A 23 19.48 6.00 5.25
N ALA A 24 18.45 5.57 4.53
CA ALA A 24 17.11 5.49 5.07
C ALA A 24 17.15 4.70 6.39
N PRO A 25 16.43 5.15 7.44
CA PRO A 25 16.40 4.42 8.70
C PRO A 25 15.96 2.99 8.43
N GLU A 26 16.71 2.04 8.97
CA GLU A 26 16.34 0.63 8.90
C GLU A 26 14.98 0.45 9.55
N CYS A 27 14.12 -0.29 8.86
CA CYS A 27 12.80 -0.58 9.35
C CYS A 27 12.92 -1.51 10.57
N PRO A 28 12.35 -1.15 11.75
CA PRO A 28 12.35 -2.05 12.88
C PRO A 28 11.53 -3.30 12.50
N PRO A 29 11.96 -4.51 12.91
CA PRO A 29 11.18 -5.71 12.68
C PRO A 29 9.79 -5.55 13.30
N SER A 30 8.76 -5.73 12.49
CA SER A 30 7.37 -5.53 12.88
C SER A 30 6.67 -6.87 13.07
N PRO A 31 5.76 -7.02 14.05
CA PRO A 31 4.90 -8.21 14.11
C PRO A 31 4.05 -8.39 12.84
N SER A 32 3.88 -7.34 12.03
CA SER A 32 3.24 -7.44 10.72
C SER A 32 4.07 -8.17 9.66
N ASP A 33 5.40 -8.29 9.81
CA ASP A 33 6.26 -9.00 8.85
C ASP A 33 5.92 -10.51 8.81
N ALA A 34 5.42 -11.06 9.92
CA ALA A 34 4.94 -12.44 9.99
C ALA A 34 3.57 -12.64 9.33
N LEU A 35 2.73 -11.60 9.30
CA LEU A 35 1.38 -11.65 8.73
C LEU A 35 1.32 -11.16 7.28
N TRP A 36 2.32 -10.38 6.85
CA TRP A 36 2.39 -9.76 5.53
C TRP A 36 3.76 -10.04 4.90
N PRO A 37 3.91 -11.16 4.17
CA PRO A 37 5.17 -11.48 3.52
C PRO A 37 5.43 -10.54 2.35
N GLN A 38 6.71 -10.30 2.06
CA GLN A 38 7.14 -9.62 0.84
C GLN A 38 6.94 -10.54 -0.36
N GLY A 39 5.72 -10.59 -0.92
CA GLY A 39 5.37 -11.45 -2.06
C GLY A 39 4.57 -12.67 -1.66
N ALA A 40 3.28 -12.48 -1.40
CA ALA A 40 2.35 -13.57 -1.18
C ALA A 40 2.12 -14.39 -2.46
N PRO A 41 1.78 -15.69 -2.36
CA PRO A 41 1.32 -16.49 -3.49
C PRO A 41 0.08 -15.86 -4.16
N ARG A 42 -0.13 -16.18 -5.43
CA ARG A 42 -1.34 -15.79 -6.16
C ARG A 42 -2.57 -16.46 -5.55
N ALA A 43 -3.68 -15.72 -5.46
CA ALA A 43 -4.97 -16.27 -5.05
C ALA A 43 -5.41 -17.38 -6.02
N ALA A 44 -5.63 -18.59 -5.50
CA ALA A 44 -6.13 -19.71 -6.29
C ALA A 44 -7.55 -19.40 -6.80
N ASP A 45 -7.76 -19.51 -8.12
CA ASP A 45 -9.03 -19.22 -8.79
C ASP A 45 -9.62 -17.84 -8.46
N GLY A 46 -8.76 -16.87 -8.10
CA GLY A 46 -9.18 -15.55 -7.65
C GLY A 46 -9.91 -15.54 -6.30
N THR A 47 -9.83 -16.59 -5.50
CA THR A 47 -10.46 -16.66 -4.17
C THR A 47 -9.48 -16.26 -3.08
N LEU A 48 -9.85 -15.27 -2.28
CA LEU A 48 -9.11 -14.87 -1.07
C LEU A 48 -9.53 -15.75 0.10
N THR A 49 -8.53 -16.21 0.85
CA THR A 49 -8.74 -16.90 2.13
C THR A 49 -8.61 -15.90 3.27
N LEU A 50 -9.58 -15.86 4.17
CA LEU A 50 -9.55 -14.96 5.34
C LEU A 50 -8.26 -15.17 6.16
N GLY A 51 -7.62 -14.06 6.53
CA GLY A 51 -6.38 -14.04 7.30
C GLY A 51 -5.13 -14.46 6.52
N THR A 52 -5.25 -14.77 5.23
CA THR A 52 -4.12 -15.19 4.40
C THR A 52 -3.86 -14.15 3.31
N PRO A 53 -2.67 -13.53 3.27
CA PRO A 53 -2.28 -12.68 2.16
C PRO A 53 -2.21 -13.46 0.84
N ALA A 54 -2.68 -12.85 -0.24
CA ALA A 54 -2.56 -13.39 -1.58
C ALA A 54 -2.44 -12.27 -2.62
N GLN A 55 -1.78 -12.55 -3.74
CA GLN A 55 -1.74 -11.64 -4.89
C GLN A 55 -2.95 -11.83 -5.80
N ILE A 56 -3.60 -10.72 -6.14
CA ILE A 56 -4.59 -10.64 -7.23
C ILE A 56 -3.87 -10.10 -8.46
N GLY A 57 -3.98 -10.80 -9.60
CA GLY A 57 -3.55 -10.25 -10.87
C GLY A 57 -4.61 -9.34 -11.46
N LEU A 58 -4.15 -8.27 -12.07
CA LEU A 58 -4.96 -7.27 -12.71
C LEU A 58 -4.66 -7.24 -14.21
N THR A 59 -5.64 -6.81 -14.98
CA THR A 59 -5.54 -6.60 -16.42
C THR A 59 -5.57 -5.10 -16.73
N PRO A 60 -4.99 -4.66 -17.86
CA PRO A 60 -5.08 -3.26 -18.28
C PRO A 60 -6.53 -2.77 -18.36
N ASP A 61 -6.79 -1.56 -17.87
CA ASP A 61 -8.14 -0.97 -17.86
C ASP A 61 -8.47 -0.17 -19.13
N GLY A 62 -7.51 -0.02 -20.05
CA GLY A 62 -7.59 0.78 -21.27
C GLY A 62 -7.29 2.27 -21.07
N LYS A 63 -6.95 2.70 -19.86
CA LYS A 63 -6.67 4.10 -19.47
C LYS A 63 -5.29 4.26 -18.82
N GLY A 64 -4.39 3.32 -19.09
CA GLY A 64 -3.03 3.32 -18.53
C GLY A 64 -2.96 2.92 -17.06
N LYS A 65 -4.01 2.26 -16.53
CA LYS A 65 -4.01 1.62 -15.21
C LYS A 65 -4.42 0.15 -15.34
N HIS A 66 -4.49 -0.55 -14.21
CA HIS A 66 -4.94 -1.93 -14.13
C HIS A 66 -6.18 -2.07 -13.24
N LYS A 67 -6.98 -3.10 -13.52
CA LYS A 67 -8.17 -3.48 -12.76
C LYS A 67 -8.30 -5.00 -12.71
N GLY A 68 -9.03 -5.52 -11.74
CA GLY A 68 -9.23 -6.96 -11.58
C GLY A 68 -9.93 -7.22 -10.27
N GLY A 69 -9.90 -8.46 -9.82
CA GLY A 69 -10.59 -8.81 -8.60
C GLY A 69 -10.56 -10.28 -8.28
N GLY A 70 -11.26 -10.60 -7.21
CA GLY A 70 -11.44 -11.93 -6.70
C GLY A 70 -12.73 -12.04 -5.92
N SER A 71 -12.88 -13.13 -5.18
CA SER A 71 -14.00 -13.33 -4.27
C SER A 71 -13.51 -13.65 -2.86
N ILE A 72 -14.37 -13.46 -1.88
CA ILE A 72 -14.12 -13.90 -0.51
C ILE A 72 -15.40 -14.39 0.15
N THR A 73 -15.30 -15.46 0.93
CA THR A 73 -16.41 -15.98 1.72
C THR A 73 -16.23 -15.61 3.19
N VAL A 74 -17.27 -15.03 3.76
CA VAL A 74 -17.38 -14.63 5.17
C VAL A 74 -18.38 -15.56 5.85
N THR A 75 -18.03 -16.11 7.00
CA THR A 75 -18.87 -17.06 7.76
C THR A 75 -19.45 -16.47 9.04
N ALA A 76 -18.94 -15.33 9.50
CA ALA A 76 -19.41 -14.65 10.70
C ALA A 76 -19.63 -13.16 10.40
N PRO A 77 -20.65 -12.52 11.02
CA PRO A 77 -20.82 -11.08 10.89
C PRO A 77 -19.68 -10.34 11.58
N GLY A 78 -19.27 -9.20 11.03
CA GLY A 78 -18.26 -8.35 11.66
C GLY A 78 -17.69 -7.27 10.73
N THR A 79 -16.76 -6.49 11.26
CA THR A 79 -15.97 -5.54 10.48
C THR A 79 -14.75 -6.27 9.92
N TYR A 80 -14.61 -6.30 8.60
CA TYR A 80 -13.48 -6.91 7.93
C TYR A 80 -12.60 -5.82 7.32
N GLU A 81 -11.30 -5.93 7.57
CA GLU A 81 -10.29 -5.03 7.03
C GLU A 81 -9.57 -5.68 5.85
N PHE A 82 -9.52 -4.96 4.74
CA PHE A 82 -8.79 -5.33 3.53
C PHE A 82 -7.51 -4.50 3.44
N ALA A 83 -6.38 -5.13 3.70
CA ALA A 83 -5.05 -4.56 3.52
C ALA A 83 -4.59 -4.74 2.08
N LEU A 84 -4.03 -3.69 1.47
CA LEU A 84 -3.50 -3.66 0.10
C LEU A 84 -2.02 -3.27 0.11
N GLY A 85 -1.20 -3.99 -0.65
CA GLY A 85 0.25 -3.74 -0.75
C GLY A 85 0.64 -2.58 -1.65
N SER A 86 -0.25 -2.15 -2.55
CA SER A 86 0.02 -1.09 -3.51
C SER A 86 -1.18 -0.15 -3.63
N ALA A 87 -0.99 0.97 -4.35
CA ALA A 87 -2.05 1.92 -4.58
C ALA A 87 -3.11 1.32 -5.53
N ALA A 88 -4.32 1.13 -5.02
CA ALA A 88 -5.50 0.76 -5.79
C ALA A 88 -6.77 1.24 -5.06
N TRP A 89 -7.85 1.39 -5.80
CA TRP A 89 -9.19 1.46 -5.23
C TRP A 89 -9.69 0.05 -4.97
N ILE A 90 -10.48 -0.12 -3.91
CA ILE A 90 -11.13 -1.37 -3.57
C ILE A 90 -12.63 -1.11 -3.39
N ASP A 91 -13.42 -1.92 -4.06
CA ASP A 91 -14.86 -2.04 -3.84
C ASP A 91 -15.14 -3.48 -3.40
N VAL A 92 -15.94 -3.63 -2.35
CA VAL A 92 -16.49 -4.92 -1.94
C VAL A 92 -17.96 -4.92 -2.31
N ALA A 93 -18.42 -5.94 -3.03
CA ALA A 93 -19.80 -6.01 -3.50
C ALA A 93 -20.46 -7.35 -3.13
N LYS A 94 -21.76 -7.32 -2.89
CA LYS A 94 -22.62 -8.50 -2.73
C LYS A 94 -23.78 -8.40 -3.69
N ASP A 95 -24.01 -9.47 -4.46
CA ASP A 95 -25.10 -9.53 -5.44
C ASP A 95 -25.09 -8.32 -6.41
N GLY A 96 -23.89 -7.90 -6.82
CA GLY A 96 -23.68 -6.76 -7.71
C GLY A 96 -23.70 -5.39 -7.05
N VAL A 97 -24.14 -5.28 -5.79
CA VAL A 97 -24.25 -4.02 -5.05
C VAL A 97 -22.96 -3.74 -4.28
N VAL A 98 -22.33 -2.59 -4.55
CA VAL A 98 -21.11 -2.14 -3.84
C VAL A 98 -21.47 -1.67 -2.43
N LEU A 99 -20.71 -2.14 -1.44
CA LEU A 99 -20.85 -1.76 -0.04
C LEU A 99 -20.07 -0.48 0.26
N THR A 100 -20.57 0.31 1.21
CA THR A 100 -19.87 1.48 1.74
C THR A 100 -18.72 1.04 2.66
N SER A 101 -17.53 1.61 2.47
CA SER A 101 -16.43 1.42 3.41
C SER A 101 -16.69 2.14 4.73
N THR A 102 -16.24 1.53 5.82
CA THR A 102 -16.47 1.98 7.20
C THR A 102 -15.24 2.61 7.83
N SER A 103 -14.04 2.28 7.34
CA SER A 103 -12.78 2.84 7.81
C SER A 103 -11.72 2.88 6.71
N HIS A 104 -10.74 3.77 6.87
CA HIS A 104 -9.56 3.88 6.01
C HIS A 104 -8.34 4.10 6.88
N GLY A 105 -7.26 3.36 6.58
CA GLY A 105 -6.01 3.44 7.34
C GLY A 105 -4.80 3.10 6.49
N HIS A 106 -3.65 3.09 7.15
CA HIS A 106 -2.38 2.61 6.61
C HIS A 106 -1.90 1.47 7.49
N GLY A 107 -1.11 0.56 6.93
CA GLY A 107 -0.40 -0.40 7.78
C GLY A 107 0.70 0.27 8.59
N PRO A 108 1.32 -0.48 9.52
CA PRO A 108 2.49 -0.01 10.22
C PRO A 108 3.57 0.48 9.23
N ALA A 109 4.34 1.47 9.65
CA ALA A 109 5.50 1.91 8.87
C ALA A 109 6.36 0.69 8.50
N CYS A 110 6.86 0.68 7.26
CA CYS A 110 7.69 -0.39 6.71
C CYS A 110 7.05 -1.78 6.52
N ALA A 111 5.77 -1.98 6.85
CA ALA A 111 5.13 -3.29 6.71
C ALA A 111 4.86 -3.72 5.25
N GLY A 112 5.02 -2.81 4.28
CA GLY A 112 4.62 -3.05 2.89
C GLY A 112 3.10 -3.00 2.65
N ILE A 113 2.31 -2.63 3.65
CA ILE A 113 0.86 -2.39 3.53
C ILE A 113 0.62 -0.91 3.23
N ARG A 114 0.18 -0.62 2.00
CA ARG A 114 -0.04 0.74 1.50
C ARG A 114 -1.34 1.36 1.98
N LYS A 115 -2.40 0.56 2.14
CA LYS A 115 -3.75 1.01 2.51
C LYS A 115 -4.49 -0.12 3.24
N ILE A 116 -5.35 0.23 4.20
CA ILE A 116 -6.31 -0.66 4.84
C ILE A 116 -7.70 -0.04 4.70
N VAL A 117 -8.71 -0.84 4.32
CA VAL A 117 -10.10 -0.39 4.18
C VAL A 117 -11.04 -1.35 4.90
N GLY A 118 -11.87 -0.83 5.80
CA GLY A 118 -12.83 -1.62 6.56
C GLY A 118 -14.20 -1.70 5.90
N PHE A 119 -14.88 -2.84 6.00
CA PHE A 119 -16.27 -3.04 5.56
C PHE A 119 -17.04 -3.83 6.62
N ALA A 120 -18.28 -3.45 6.90
CA ALA A 120 -19.18 -4.25 7.72
C ALA A 120 -19.79 -5.37 6.85
N LEU A 121 -19.44 -6.62 7.12
CA LEU A 121 -19.87 -7.78 6.34
C LEU A 121 -20.77 -8.70 7.18
N GLN A 122 -21.71 -9.33 6.50
CA GLN A 122 -22.53 -10.42 7.02
C GLN A 122 -22.05 -11.74 6.40
N PRO A 123 -22.47 -12.90 6.91
CA PRO A 123 -22.17 -14.16 6.24
C PRO A 123 -22.58 -14.15 4.76
N GLY A 124 -21.70 -14.68 3.89
CA GLY A 124 -21.90 -14.75 2.45
C GLY A 124 -20.61 -14.61 1.65
N THR A 125 -20.74 -14.73 0.33
CA THR A 125 -19.65 -14.52 -0.62
C THR A 125 -19.74 -13.11 -1.22
N TYR A 126 -18.59 -12.47 -1.36
CA TYR A 126 -18.46 -11.10 -1.83
C TYR A 126 -17.47 -11.03 -2.99
N ASP A 127 -17.76 -10.15 -3.96
CA ASP A 127 -16.81 -9.74 -4.97
C ASP A 127 -15.85 -8.71 -4.36
N VAL A 128 -14.55 -8.89 -4.58
CA VAL A 128 -13.51 -7.92 -4.26
C VAL A 128 -12.99 -7.35 -5.56
N ARG A 129 -13.21 -6.07 -5.82
CA ARG A 129 -12.85 -5.42 -7.08
C ARG A 129 -11.78 -4.39 -6.83
N LEU A 130 -10.72 -4.46 -7.61
CA LEU A 130 -9.59 -3.55 -7.58
C LEU A 130 -9.55 -2.72 -8.85
N SER A 131 -9.29 -1.42 -8.72
CA SER A 131 -9.21 -0.53 -9.88
C SER A 131 -8.20 0.60 -9.70
N ARG A 132 -7.82 1.21 -10.84
CA ARG A 132 -6.82 2.28 -10.97
C ARG A 132 -5.48 1.95 -10.30
N SER A 133 -5.07 0.69 -10.37
CA SER A 133 -3.75 0.27 -9.91
C SER A 133 -2.69 0.65 -10.94
N ASP A 134 -1.54 1.15 -10.47
CA ASP A 134 -0.35 1.33 -11.31
C ASP A 134 0.36 0.01 -11.61
N SER A 135 0.18 -1.00 -10.74
CA SER A 135 0.74 -2.34 -10.92
C SER A 135 -0.29 -3.31 -11.50
N ASP A 136 0.18 -4.28 -12.27
CA ASP A 136 -0.58 -5.41 -12.79
C ASP A 136 -0.85 -6.49 -11.71
N THR A 137 -0.39 -6.30 -10.48
CA THR A 137 -0.74 -7.15 -9.35
C THR A 137 -0.88 -6.35 -8.05
N VAL A 138 -1.72 -6.84 -7.15
CA VAL A 138 -1.91 -6.26 -5.82
C VAL A 138 -1.97 -7.39 -4.81
N GLN A 139 -1.08 -7.35 -3.80
CA GLN A 139 -1.21 -8.20 -2.63
C GLN A 139 -2.35 -7.70 -1.76
N VAL A 140 -3.24 -8.60 -1.37
CA VAL A 140 -4.43 -8.34 -0.56
C VAL A 140 -4.47 -9.34 0.59
N MET A 141 -4.83 -8.86 1.77
CA MET A 141 -5.27 -9.71 2.88
C MET A 141 -6.58 -9.16 3.42
N ALA A 142 -7.55 -10.03 3.65
CA ALA A 142 -8.79 -9.69 4.32
C ALA A 142 -8.84 -10.41 5.67
N SER A 143 -9.07 -9.68 6.75
CA SER A 143 -9.15 -10.25 8.10
C SER A 143 -10.28 -9.61 8.89
N LEU A 144 -10.85 -10.35 9.84
CA LEU A 144 -11.76 -9.78 10.83
C LEU A 144 -10.98 -8.77 11.68
N SER A 145 -11.49 -7.55 11.79
CA SER A 145 -10.98 -6.51 12.67
C SER A 145 -11.20 -6.96 14.12
N ARG A 146 -10.16 -6.87 14.95
CA ARG A 146 -10.18 -7.34 16.34
C ARG A 146 -10.84 -6.35 17.28
#